data_AF-A0A7C4XGH3-F1
#
_entry.id   AF-A0A7C4XGH3-F1
#
_cell.length_a   1.000
_cell.length_b   1.000
_cell.length_c   1.000
_cell.angle_alpha   90.00
_cell.angle_beta   90.00
_cell.angle_gamma   90.00
#
_symmetry.space_group_name_H-M   'P 1'
#
loop_
_entity.id
_entity.type
_entity.pdbx_description
1 polymer ?
#
loop_
_entity_poly.entity_id
_entity_poly.type
_entity_poly.pdbx_seq_one_letter_code
_entity_poly.pdbx_strand_id
1 'polypeptide(L)' 'IGKYSNWVKLLDKEIDPIQGILTGKFKLDGPMMKIMRYTKAAKEMVNTASTVGR' A
#
# COMPACT_ATOMS: atom_id res chain seq x y z
N ILE A 1 2.00 2.62 9.22
CA ILE A 1 1.22 1.90 10.28
C ILE A 1 -0.26 1.88 9.89
N GLY A 2 -0.92 0.71 9.91
CA GLY A 2 -2.34 0.56 9.54
C GLY A 2 -2.96 -0.69 10.19
N LYS A 3 -4.29 -0.77 10.26
CA LYS A 3 -5.00 -1.93 10.83
C LYS A 3 -4.71 -3.20 10.02
N TYR A 4 -4.59 -4.36 10.67
CA TYR A 4 -4.38 -5.65 10.01
C TYR A 4 -5.42 -5.94 8.92
N SER A 5 -6.70 -5.64 9.19
CA SER A 5 -7.76 -5.79 8.20
C SER A 5 -7.56 -4.97 6.93
N ASN A 6 -6.91 -3.80 7.00
CA ASN A 6 -6.56 -3.03 5.81
C ASN A 6 -5.41 -3.70 5.03
N TRP A 7 -4.48 -4.35 5.71
CA TRP A 7 -3.38 -5.09 5.06
C TRP A 7 -3.88 -6.33 4.33
N VAL A 8 -4.82 -7.07 4.91
CA VAL A 8 -5.48 -8.20 4.22
C VAL A 8 -6.13 -7.71 2.92
N LYS A 9 -6.96 -6.66 3.00
CA LYS A 9 -7.59 -6.04 1.82
C LYS A 9 -6.62 -5.49 0.78
N LEU A 10 -5.44 -5.03 1.22
CA LEU A 10 -4.37 -4.58 0.33
C LEU A 10 -3.79 -5.76 -0.46
N LEU A 11 -3.55 -6.89 0.20
CA LEU A 11 -3.02 -8.12 -0.41
C LEU A 11 -4.06 -8.79 -1.33
N ASP A 12 -5.34 -8.71 -0.97
CA ASP A 12 -6.47 -9.16 -1.80
C ASP A 12 -6.75 -8.23 -2.98
N LYS A 13 -5.97 -7.15 -3.14
CA LYS A 13 -6.10 -6.13 -4.19
C LYS A 13 -7.42 -5.34 -4.16
N GLU A 14 -8.14 -5.37 -3.05
CA GLU A 14 -9.34 -4.55 -2.83
C GLU A 14 -9.00 -3.08 -2.54
N ILE A 15 -7.77 -2.80 -2.09
CA ILE A 15 -7.27 -1.45 -1.80
C ILE A 15 -6.02 -1.20 -2.63
N ASP A 16 -6.00 -0.10 -3.39
CA ASP A 16 -4.77 0.38 -4.01
C ASP A 16 -3.87 1.03 -2.93
N PRO A 17 -2.56 0.69 -2.86
CA PRO A 17 -1.66 1.20 -1.82
C PRO A 17 -1.58 2.72 -1.76
N ILE A 18 -1.61 3.40 -2.91
CA ILE A 18 -1.52 4.86 -2.98
C ILE A 18 -2.83 5.48 -2.49
N GLN A 19 -3.97 4.96 -2.93
CA GLN A 19 -5.26 5.41 -2.40
C GLN A 19 -5.39 5.13 -0.91
N GLY A 20 -4.89 4.00 -0.42
CA GLY A 20 -4.91 3.66 1.00
C GLY A 20 -4.11 4.66 1.85
N ILE A 21 -3.00 5.19 1.34
CA ILE A 21 -2.25 6.26 2.00
C ILE A 21 -3.02 7.59 1.91
N LEU A 22 -3.52 7.97 0.73
CA LEU A 22 -4.26 9.22 0.51
C LEU A 22 -5.54 9.33 1.35
N THR A 23 -6.22 8.20 1.55
CA THR A 23 -7.46 8.10 2.34
C THR A 23 -7.20 7.87 3.83
N GLY A 24 -5.94 7.84 4.27
CA GLY A 24 -5.55 7.66 5.68
C GLY A 24 -5.72 6.24 6.21
N LYS A 25 -6.02 5.25 5.36
CA LYS A 25 -6.07 3.82 5.73
C LYS A 25 -4.70 3.28 6.11
N PHE A 26 -3.64 3.86 5.55
CA PHE A 26 -2.24 3.61 5.92
C PHE A 26 -1.54 4.91 6.27
N LYS A 27 -0.86 4.93 7.43
CA LYS A 27 0.10 6.00 7.72
C LYS A 27 1.40 5.72 6.97
N LEU A 28 1.76 6.66 6.10
CA LEU A 28 3.08 6.72 5.49
C LEU A 28 4.08 7.29 6.49
N ASP A 29 5.26 6.68 6.55
CA ASP A 29 6.43 7.26 7.21
C ASP A 29 7.34 7.89 6.14
N GLY A 30 7.67 9.17 6.30
CA GLY A 30 8.46 9.96 5.36
C GLY A 30 7.66 10.81 4.35
N PRO A 31 8.35 11.41 3.34
CA PRO A 31 7.76 12.45 2.50
C PRO A 31 6.80 11.88 1.45
N MET A 32 5.55 12.35 1.48
CA MET A 32 4.50 11.95 0.52
C MET A 32 4.91 12.19 -0.94
N MET A 33 5.59 13.30 -1.22
CA MET A 33 6.09 13.61 -2.57
C MET A 33 7.03 12.55 -3.12
N LYS A 34 7.84 11.89 -2.27
CA LYS A 34 8.75 10.85 -2.70
C LYS A 34 7.97 9.61 -3.14
N ILE A 35 6.99 9.18 -2.35
CA ILE A 35 6.10 8.05 -2.71
C ILE A 35 5.34 8.34 -4.00
N MET A 36 4.82 9.55 -4.17
CA MET A 36 4.08 9.95 -5.38
C MET A 36 4.94 9.90 -6.66
N ARG A 37 6.25 10.13 -6.55
CA ARG A 37 7.18 9.96 -7.68
C ARG A 37 7.44 8.49 -8.04
N TYR A 38 7.29 7.58 -7.08
CA TYR A 38 7.59 6.14 -7.24
C TYR A 38 6.33 5.27 -7.07
N THR A 39 5.16 5.77 -7.48
CA THR A 39 3.87 5.06 -7.36
C THR A 39 3.88 3.69 -8.02
N LYS A 40 4.56 3.54 -9.16
CA LYS A 40 4.70 2.24 -9.85
C LYS A 40 5.47 1.23 -9.00
N ALA A 41 6.57 1.64 -8.36
CA ALA A 41 7.34 0.76 -7.49
C ALA A 41 6.54 0.35 -6.26
N ALA A 42 5.81 1.28 -5.64
CA ALA A 42 4.93 0.98 -4.52
C ALA A 42 3.85 -0.05 -4.88
N LYS A 43 3.24 0.05 -6.08
CA LYS A 43 2.30 -0.97 -6.58
C LYS A 43 2.97 -2.33 -6.78
N GLU A 44 4.18 -2.34 -7.36
CA GLU A 44 4.90 -3.59 -7.61
C GLU A 44 5.26 -4.30 -6.30
N MET A 45 5.70 -3.57 -5.28
CA MET A 45 5.96 -4.14 -3.96
C MET A 45 4.74 -4.83 -3.36
N VAL A 46 3.54 -4.25 -3.52
CA VAL A 46 2.30 -4.87 -3.05
C VAL A 46 1.95 -6.10 -3.88
N ASN A 47 2.16 -6.05 -5.20
CA ASN A 47 1.97 -7.22 -6.07
C ASN A 47 2.86 -8.38 -5.61
N THR A 48 4.15 -8.14 -5.37
CA THR A 48 5.06 -9.16 -4.86
C THR A 48 4.68 -9.64 -3.45
N ALA A 49 4.25 -8.74 -2.56
CA ALA A 49 3.80 -9.14 -1.23
C ALA A 49 2.55 -10.03 -1.30
N SER A 50 1.63 -9.76 -2.23
CA SER A 50 0.41 -10.56 -2.44
C SER A 50 0.69 -12.00 -2.90
N THR A 51 1.86 -12.29 -3.47
CA THR A 51 2.23 -13.66 -3.85
C THR A 51 2.78 -14.48 -2.69
N VAL A 52 3.34 -13.83 -1.67
CA VAL A 52 3.94 -14.51 -0.50
C VAL A 52 2.93 -14.72 0.63
N GLY A 53 1.90 -13.87 0.72
CA GLY A 53 0.84 -13.99 1.73
C GLY A 53 -0.25 -15.03 1.43
N ARG A 54 -0.07 -15.86 0.39
CA ARG A 54 -0.90 -17.04 0.08
C ARG A 54 -0.25 -18.29 0.63
#